data_AF-A0A535UN43-F1
#
_entry.id   AF-A0A535UN43-F1
#
_cell.length_a   1.000
_cell.length_b   1.000
_cell.length_c   1.000
_cell.angle_alpha   90.00
_cell.angle_beta   90.00
_cell.angle_gamma   90.00
#
_symmetry.space_group_name_H-M   'P 1'
#
loop_
_entity.id
_entity.type
_entity.pdbx_description
1 polymer ?
#
loop_
_entity_poly.entity_id
_entity_poly.type
_entity_poly.pdbx_seq_one_letter_code
_entity_poly.pdbx_strand_id
1 'polypeptide(L)'
;MLNGVNIENPPPGRLLVAVSGGPDSTALVLSLHEAGQQEIVAAHYDHALREGSDVVARQVEQLCHRLGIGLLTERRDEPMPNGSLQAAARTLRYAFLERALVEAKAEWVAIAHTADDLVEGVVLHLLRGCGLAGFRGMPARRGRFVRPLLNVWRRE
;
A
#
# COMPACT_ATOMS: atom_id res chain seq x y z
N MET A 1 2.80 -21.04 7.58
CA MET A 1 1.34 -20.82 7.72
C MET A 1 1.10 -19.32 7.67
N LEU A 2 0.57 -18.83 6.55
CA LEU A 2 0.27 -17.41 6.33
C LEU A 2 -0.96 -17.03 7.17
N ASN A 3 -0.76 -16.71 8.44
CA ASN A 3 -1.85 -16.38 9.35
C ASN A 3 -2.48 -15.04 8.94
N GLY A 4 -3.64 -15.12 8.28
CA GLY A 4 -4.85 -14.48 8.79
C GLY A 4 -5.41 -13.28 8.03
N VAL A 5 -4.66 -12.60 7.16
CA VAL A 5 -5.17 -11.42 6.43
C VAL A 5 -5.02 -11.60 4.93
N ASN A 6 -6.14 -11.66 4.23
CA ASN A 6 -6.25 -11.68 2.77
C ASN A 6 -7.51 -10.89 2.36
N ILE A 7 -7.84 -10.88 1.06
CA ILE A 7 -9.03 -10.16 0.55
C ILE A 7 -10.34 -10.72 1.14
N GLU A 8 -10.45 -12.04 1.30
CA GLU A 8 -11.65 -12.72 1.79
C GLU A 8 -11.83 -12.64 3.31
N ASN A 9 -10.73 -12.42 4.04
CA ASN A 9 -10.67 -12.28 5.48
C ASN A 9 -9.83 -11.04 5.84
N PRO A 10 -10.33 -9.82 5.56
CA PRO A 10 -9.68 -8.61 5.99
C PRO A 10 -9.73 -8.51 7.52
N PRO A 11 -8.81 -7.75 8.16
CA PRO A 11 -8.89 -7.55 9.59
C PRO A 11 -10.18 -6.76 9.94
N PRO A 12 -10.76 -6.98 11.14
CA PRO A 12 -11.96 -6.28 11.56
C PRO A 12 -11.69 -4.78 11.76
N GLY A 13 -12.73 -3.97 11.61
CA GLY A 13 -12.68 -2.52 11.78
C GLY A 13 -12.30 -1.78 10.49
N ARG A 14 -12.23 -0.45 10.60
CA ARG A 14 -12.00 0.45 9.46
C ARG A 14 -10.60 0.31 8.88
N LEU A 15 -10.51 0.23 7.55
CA LEU A 15 -9.26 0.13 6.79
C LEU A 15 -8.94 1.41 6.05
N LEU A 16 -7.69 1.85 6.21
CA LEU A 16 -7.05 2.80 5.32
C LEU A 16 -6.33 2.03 4.20
N VAL A 17 -6.70 2.24 2.95
CA VAL A 17 -6.09 1.55 1.80
C VAL A 17 -5.13 2.49 1.08
N ALA A 18 -3.85 2.13 1.00
CA ALA A 18 -2.86 2.93 0.30
C ALA A 18 -3.00 2.74 -1.22
N VAL A 19 -3.44 3.79 -1.92
CA VAL A 19 -3.67 3.79 -3.38
C VAL A 19 -2.61 4.65 -4.06
N SER A 20 -1.64 4.02 -4.74
CA SER A 20 -0.58 4.75 -5.45
C SER A 20 -1.00 5.21 -6.85
N GLY A 21 -2.13 4.70 -7.35
CA GLY A 21 -2.57 4.87 -8.74
C GLY A 21 -1.97 3.84 -9.71
N GLY A 22 -1.15 2.92 -9.21
CA GLY A 22 -0.66 1.77 -9.97
C GLY A 22 -1.63 0.57 -9.93
N PRO A 23 -1.44 -0.42 -10.82
CA PRO A 23 -2.35 -1.56 -10.99
C PRO A 23 -2.57 -2.34 -9.69
N ASP A 24 -1.52 -2.71 -8.96
CA ASP A 24 -1.62 -3.49 -7.72
C ASP A 24 -2.49 -2.77 -6.67
N SER A 25 -2.31 -1.44 -6.53
CA SER A 25 -3.06 -0.64 -5.56
C SER A 25 -4.52 -0.42 -5.95
N THR A 26 -4.78 -0.33 -7.25
CA THR A 26 -6.13 -0.26 -7.81
C THR A 26 -6.84 -1.60 -7.64
N ALA A 27 -6.15 -2.72 -7.91
CA ALA A 27 -6.68 -4.06 -7.68
C ALA A 27 -7.02 -4.26 -6.19
N LEU A 28 -6.13 -3.87 -5.26
CA LEU A 28 -6.40 -3.99 -3.83
C LEU A 28 -7.69 -3.27 -3.40
N VAL A 29 -7.87 -1.99 -3.78
CA VAL A 29 -9.05 -1.24 -3.35
C VAL A 29 -10.34 -1.79 -3.98
N LEU A 30 -10.29 -2.20 -5.25
CA LEU A 30 -11.42 -2.84 -5.94
C LEU A 30 -11.79 -4.17 -5.29
N SER A 31 -10.82 -5.06 -5.08
CA SER A 31 -11.06 -6.38 -4.50
C SER A 31 -11.60 -6.29 -3.08
N LEU A 32 -11.12 -5.35 -2.25
CA LEU A 32 -11.68 -5.13 -0.91
C LEU A 32 -13.11 -4.59 -0.97
N HIS A 33 -13.39 -3.66 -1.90
CA HIS A 33 -14.74 -3.12 -2.09
C HIS A 33 -15.72 -4.19 -2.58
N GLU A 34 -15.33 -5.01 -3.56
CA GLU A 34 -16.12 -6.12 -4.11
C GLU A 34 -16.34 -7.25 -3.09
N ALA A 35 -15.37 -7.50 -2.21
CA ALA A 35 -15.52 -8.41 -1.08
C ALA A 35 -16.49 -7.90 0.00
N GLY A 36 -17.08 -6.72 -0.18
CA GLY A 36 -18.09 -6.16 0.70
C GLY A 36 -17.53 -5.47 1.94
N GLN A 37 -16.23 -5.13 1.96
CA GLN A 37 -15.66 -4.39 3.08
C GLN A 37 -16.21 -2.96 3.09
N GLN A 38 -17.02 -2.63 4.09
CA GLN A 38 -17.81 -1.39 4.11
C GLN A 38 -17.06 -0.19 4.67
N GLU A 39 -16.08 -0.42 5.54
CA GLU A 39 -15.34 0.65 6.21
C GLU A 39 -13.98 0.90 5.54
N ILE A 40 -13.99 1.36 4.29
CA ILE A 40 -12.78 1.68 3.54
C ILE A 40 -12.62 3.20 3.43
N VAL A 41 -11.42 3.68 3.71
CA VAL A 41 -10.94 5.02 3.31
C VAL A 41 -9.68 4.85 2.48
N ALA A 42 -9.61 5.46 1.31
CA ALA A 42 -8.42 5.46 0.47
C ALA A 42 -7.43 6.55 0.92
N ALA A 43 -6.14 6.29 0.74
CA ALA A 43 -5.06 7.24 1.01
C ALA A 43 -4.08 7.29 -0.16
N HIS A 44 -3.90 8.47 -0.76
CA HIS A 44 -2.98 8.70 -1.86
C HIS A 44 -1.89 9.69 -1.49
N TYR A 45 -0.63 9.30 -1.69
CA TYR A 45 0.51 10.19 -1.52
C TYR A 45 1.16 10.48 -2.86
N ASP A 46 1.09 11.73 -3.33
CA ASP A 46 1.77 12.18 -4.53
C ASP A 46 3.21 12.60 -4.21
N HIS A 47 4.18 11.79 -4.63
CA HIS A 47 5.60 12.11 -4.45
C HIS A 47 6.12 13.26 -5.32
N ALA A 48 5.36 13.74 -6.32
CA ALA A 48 5.76 14.77 -7.27
C ALA A 48 7.13 14.50 -7.92
N LEU A 49 7.41 13.23 -8.27
CA LEU A 49 8.69 12.79 -8.83
C LEU A 49 8.81 12.96 -10.35
N ARG A 50 7.68 13.05 -11.03
CA ARG A 50 7.60 13.17 -12.47
C ARG A 50 6.48 14.12 -12.83
N GLU A 51 6.62 14.77 -13.98
CA GLU A 51 5.53 15.50 -14.60
C GLU A 51 4.33 14.56 -14.84
N GLY A 52 3.11 15.06 -14.67
CA GLY A 52 1.89 14.26 -14.76
C GLY A 52 1.51 13.46 -13.51
N SER A 53 2.20 13.65 -12.37
CA SER A 53 1.78 13.02 -11.10
C SER A 53 0.41 13.51 -10.62
N ASP A 54 0.04 14.75 -10.96
CA ASP A 54 -1.28 15.34 -10.73
C ASP A 54 -2.39 14.62 -11.50
N VAL A 55 -2.08 14.10 -12.70
CA VAL A 55 -3.02 13.28 -13.48
C VAL A 55 -3.35 12.00 -12.73
N VAL A 56 -2.34 11.35 -12.15
CA VAL A 56 -2.54 10.13 -11.35
C VAL A 56 -3.38 10.43 -10.11
N ALA A 57 -3.14 11.55 -9.42
CA ALA A 57 -3.95 11.96 -8.28
C ALA A 57 -5.43 12.14 -8.67
N ARG A 58 -5.70 12.81 -9.80
CA ARG A 58 -7.07 12.95 -10.34
C ARG A 58 -7.71 11.62 -10.71
N GLN A 59 -6.94 10.68 -11.26
CA GLN A 59 -7.45 9.33 -11.57
C GLN A 59 -7.85 8.56 -10.31
N VAL A 60 -7.06 8.67 -9.23
CA VAL A 60 -7.37 8.07 -7.94
C VAL A 60 -8.61 8.72 -7.32
N GLU A 61 -8.73 10.04 -7.38
CA GLU A 61 -9.92 10.77 -6.93
C GLU A 61 -11.19 10.30 -7.66
N GLN A 62 -11.13 10.23 -8.99
CA GLN A 62 -12.25 9.73 -9.79
C GLN A 62 -12.60 8.27 -9.48
N LEU A 63 -11.61 7.41 -9.23
CA LEU A 63 -11.83 6.03 -8.83
C LEU A 63 -12.58 5.97 -7.49
N CYS A 64 -12.09 6.69 -6.48
CA CYS A 64 -12.70 6.70 -5.15
C CYS A 64 -14.12 7.26 -5.19
N HIS A 65 -14.35 8.32 -5.98
CA HIS A 65 -15.67 8.88 -6.21
C HIS A 65 -16.64 7.86 -6.82
N ARG A 66 -16.21 7.09 -7.84
CA ARG A 66 -17.05 6.04 -8.45
C ARG A 66 -17.40 4.91 -7.48
N LEU A 67 -16.50 4.58 -6.56
CA LEU A 67 -16.71 3.53 -5.55
C LEU A 67 -17.45 4.04 -4.30
N GLY A 68 -17.72 5.34 -4.19
CA GLY A 68 -18.28 5.94 -2.97
C GLY A 68 -17.34 5.87 -1.77
N ILE A 69 -16.02 5.80 -2.00
CA ILE A 69 -14.98 5.68 -0.97
C ILE A 69 -14.39 7.06 -0.66
N GLY A 70 -14.26 7.40 0.62
CA GLY A 70 -13.56 8.62 1.04
C GLY A 70 -12.07 8.56 0.70
N LEU A 71 -11.47 9.69 0.33
CA LEU A 71 -10.07 9.77 -0.08
C LEU A 71 -9.33 10.85 0.72
N LEU A 72 -8.24 10.44 1.37
CA LEU A 72 -7.24 11.35 1.93
C LEU A 72 -6.08 11.48 0.96
N THR A 73 -5.65 12.70 0.68
CA THR A 73 -4.53 12.96 -0.22
C THR A 73 -3.51 13.89 0.42
N GLU A 74 -2.24 13.66 0.11
CA GLU A 74 -1.17 14.59 0.41
C GLU A 74 -0.18 14.58 -0.76
N ARG A 75 0.33 15.76 -1.13
CA ARG A 75 1.35 15.91 -2.16
C ARG A 75 2.61 16.44 -1.50
N ARG A 76 3.75 15.83 -1.83
CA ARG A 76 5.06 16.30 -1.38
C ARG A 76 5.29 17.74 -1.85
N ASP A 77 5.54 18.62 -0.89
CA ASP A 77 5.90 20.02 -1.05
C ASP A 77 7.38 20.29 -0.78
N GLU A 78 8.04 19.43 0.00
CA GLU A 78 9.47 19.52 0.30
C GLU A 78 10.38 18.82 -0.74
N PRO A 79 11.65 19.24 -0.88
CA PRO A 79 12.65 18.52 -1.68
C PRO A 79 12.84 17.07 -1.21
N MET A 80 13.19 16.17 -2.13
CA MET A 80 13.48 14.79 -1.74
C MET A 80 14.74 14.76 -0.87
N PRO A 81 14.72 14.07 0.29
CA PRO A 81 15.90 13.84 1.10
C PRO A 81 17.05 13.22 0.29
N ASN A 82 18.28 13.60 0.63
CA ASN A 82 19.49 13.04 0.04
C ASN A 82 19.57 11.52 0.26
N GLY A 83 20.16 10.81 -0.71
CA GLY A 83 20.36 9.37 -0.65
C GLY A 83 19.49 8.59 -1.63
N SER A 84 19.07 7.38 -1.24
CA SER A 84 18.25 6.54 -2.10
C SER A 84 16.86 7.14 -2.27
N LEU A 85 16.53 7.54 -3.51
CA LEU A 85 15.23 8.07 -3.90
C LEU A 85 14.06 7.17 -3.43
N GLN A 86 14.22 5.86 -3.59
CA GLN A 86 13.22 4.87 -3.19
C GLN A 86 13.04 4.82 -1.67
N ALA A 87 14.13 4.87 -0.90
CA ALA A 87 14.06 4.87 0.56
C ALA A 87 13.44 6.17 1.10
N ALA A 88 13.80 7.30 0.51
CA ALA A 88 13.24 8.61 0.87
C ALA A 88 11.73 8.68 0.56
N ALA A 89 11.32 8.28 -0.65
CA ALA A 89 9.91 8.19 -1.03
C ALA A 89 9.14 7.25 -0.10
N ARG A 90 9.71 6.08 0.22
CA ARG A 90 9.09 5.14 1.18
C ARG A 90 8.89 5.79 2.54
N THR A 91 9.87 6.51 3.06
CA THR A 91 9.79 7.17 4.38
C THR A 91 8.65 8.18 4.42
N LEU A 92 8.60 9.08 3.42
CA LEU A 92 7.55 10.10 3.31
C LEU A 92 6.14 9.49 3.23
N ARG A 93 5.99 8.46 2.37
CA ARG A 93 4.69 7.77 2.22
C ARG A 93 4.24 7.13 3.52
N TYR A 94 5.13 6.47 4.25
CA TYR A 94 4.77 5.85 5.52
C TYR A 94 4.41 6.89 6.59
N ALA A 95 5.10 8.03 6.64
CA ALA A 95 4.75 9.12 7.54
C ALA A 95 3.35 9.69 7.25
N PHE A 96 3.01 9.89 5.98
CA PHE A 96 1.65 10.27 5.56
C PHE A 96 0.62 9.21 5.98
N LEU A 97 0.87 7.93 5.68
CA LEU A 97 -0.09 6.86 5.98
C LEU A 97 -0.39 6.75 7.48
N GLU A 98 0.59 6.99 8.35
CA GLU A 98 0.36 7.01 9.81
C GLU A 98 -0.55 8.19 10.23
N ARG A 99 -0.38 9.38 9.65
CA ARG A 99 -1.27 10.53 9.90
C ARG A 99 -2.67 10.28 9.36
N ALA A 100 -2.76 9.81 8.12
CA ALA A 100 -4.02 9.49 7.45
C ALA A 100 -4.80 8.38 8.18
N LEU A 101 -4.10 7.42 8.79
CA LEU A 101 -4.73 6.37 9.61
C LEU A 101 -5.49 6.99 10.80
N VAL A 102 -4.88 7.95 11.49
CA VAL A 102 -5.48 8.66 12.62
C VAL A 102 -6.67 9.50 12.16
N GLU A 103 -6.52 10.26 11.06
CA GLU A 103 -7.57 11.10 10.50
C GLU A 103 -8.80 10.29 10.06
N ALA A 104 -8.56 9.16 9.37
CA ALA A 104 -9.63 8.26 8.94
C ALA A 104 -10.29 7.50 10.09
N LYS A 105 -9.72 7.54 11.29
CA LYS A 105 -10.07 6.69 12.45
C LYS A 105 -10.02 5.20 12.07
N ALA A 106 -9.01 4.84 11.28
CA ALA A 106 -8.80 3.46 10.82
C ALA A 106 -7.93 2.69 11.83
N GLU A 107 -8.11 1.37 11.88
CA GLU A 107 -7.30 0.47 12.71
C GLU A 107 -6.13 -0.12 11.93
N TRP A 108 -6.29 -0.26 10.61
CA TRP A 108 -5.35 -0.96 9.73
C TRP A 108 -5.00 -0.14 8.50
N VAL A 109 -3.76 -0.31 8.03
CA VAL A 109 -3.33 0.18 6.71
C VAL A 109 -3.12 -1.00 5.77
N ALA A 110 -3.94 -1.12 4.73
CA ALA A 110 -3.75 -2.10 3.67
C ALA A 110 -2.83 -1.54 2.56
N ILE A 111 -1.81 -2.33 2.19
CA ILE A 111 -0.87 -1.99 1.12
C ILE A 111 -0.77 -3.13 0.11
N ALA A 112 -0.67 -2.79 -1.17
CA ALA A 112 -0.74 -3.72 -2.29
C ALA A 112 0.61 -4.36 -2.62
N HIS A 113 1.24 -5.02 -1.64
CA HIS A 113 2.38 -5.88 -1.95
C HIS A 113 1.90 -7.27 -2.39
N THR A 114 2.45 -7.76 -3.49
CA THR A 114 2.08 -9.01 -4.15
C THR A 114 3.09 -10.13 -3.87
N ALA A 115 2.82 -11.33 -4.40
CA ALA A 115 3.76 -12.45 -4.38
C ALA A 115 5.06 -12.11 -5.14
N ASP A 116 4.99 -11.31 -6.22
CA ASP A 116 6.16 -10.83 -6.95
C ASP A 116 7.07 -9.97 -6.05
N ASP A 117 6.49 -9.03 -5.28
CA ASP A 117 7.26 -8.18 -4.34
C ASP A 117 7.94 -9.02 -3.24
N LEU A 118 7.28 -10.10 -2.81
CA LEU A 118 7.84 -11.04 -1.85
C LEU A 118 9.09 -11.72 -2.43
N VAL A 119 9.00 -12.22 -3.67
CA VAL A 119 10.10 -12.89 -4.36
C VAL A 119 11.24 -11.90 -4.63
N GLU A 120 10.95 -10.72 -5.17
CA GLU A 120 11.93 -9.64 -5.39
C GLU A 120 12.69 -9.33 -4.09
N GLY A 121 11.96 -9.20 -2.97
CA GLY A 121 12.54 -8.96 -1.66
C GLY A 121 13.47 -10.09 -1.21
N VAL A 122 13.10 -11.36 -1.40
CA VAL A 122 13.93 -12.52 -1.04
C VAL A 122 15.19 -12.60 -1.91
N VAL A 123 15.06 -12.37 -3.22
CA VAL A 123 16.21 -12.38 -4.16
C VAL A 123 17.21 -11.28 -3.83
N LEU A 124 16.73 -10.05 -3.57
CA LEU A 124 17.60 -8.93 -3.17
C LEU A 124 18.35 -9.21 -1.86
N HIS A 125 17.69 -9.86 -0.90
CA HIS A 125 18.31 -10.29 0.35
C HIS A 125 19.40 -11.35 0.09
N LEU A 126 19.10 -12.38 -0.72
CA LEU A 126 20.07 -13.40 -1.11
C LEU A 126 21.32 -12.81 -1.75
N LEU A 127 21.15 -11.88 -2.71
CA LEU A 127 22.27 -11.21 -3.38
C LEU A 127 23.13 -10.35 -2.44
N ARG A 128 22.56 -9.90 -1.31
CA ARG A 128 23.28 -9.13 -0.28
C ARG A 128 23.95 -10.01 0.78
N GLY A 129 23.91 -11.33 0.63
CA GLY A 129 24.64 -12.27 1.48
C GLY A 129 24.03 -12.49 2.86
N CYS A 130 22.74 -12.21 3.07
CA CYS A 130 22.11 -12.54 4.35
C CYS A 130 21.80 -14.05 4.44
N GLY A 131 22.13 -14.66 5.57
CA GLY A 131 21.88 -16.09 5.84
C GLY A 131 20.39 -16.44 5.91
N LEU A 132 20.07 -17.66 6.36
CA LEU A 132 18.70 -18.23 6.39
C LEU A 132 17.62 -17.32 7.03
N ALA A 133 18.00 -16.38 7.90
CA ALA A 133 17.10 -15.37 8.45
C ALA A 133 16.50 -14.41 7.39
N GLY A 134 17.22 -14.14 6.30
CA GLY A 134 16.77 -13.32 5.16
C GLY A 134 15.67 -13.98 4.31
N PHE A 135 15.48 -15.29 4.44
CA PHE A 135 14.41 -16.04 3.75
C PHE A 135 13.04 -15.88 4.38
N ARG A 136 12.92 -15.23 5.55
CA ARG A 136 11.61 -15.03 6.22
C ARG A 136 10.68 -14.12 5.43
N GLY A 137 11.18 -13.44 4.39
CA GLY A 137 10.39 -12.67 3.45
C GLY A 137 9.66 -11.49 4.11
N MET A 138 8.62 -11.03 3.44
CA MET A 138 7.74 -9.96 3.90
C MET A 138 6.55 -10.58 4.65
N PRO A 139 6.27 -10.22 5.91
CA PRO A 139 5.14 -10.79 6.62
C PRO A 139 3.81 -10.20 6.12
N ALA A 140 2.73 -11.00 6.11
CA ALA A 140 1.38 -10.55 5.76
C ALA A 140 0.92 -9.36 6.61
N ARG A 141 1.39 -9.28 7.86
CA ARG A 141 1.14 -8.16 8.78
C ARG A 141 2.42 -7.69 9.45
N ARG A 142 2.58 -6.38 9.60
CA ARG A 142 3.62 -5.74 10.42
C ARG A 142 3.02 -4.54 11.16
N GLY A 143 2.85 -4.66 12.48
CA GLY A 143 2.10 -3.65 13.25
C GLY A 143 0.68 -3.52 12.73
N ARG A 144 0.30 -2.30 12.32
CA ARG A 144 -1.00 -1.98 11.69
C ARG A 144 -1.01 -2.14 10.16
N PHE A 145 0.13 -2.39 9.53
CA PHE A 145 0.21 -2.58 8.08
C PHE A 145 -0.08 -4.02 7.70
N VAL A 146 -1.06 -4.22 6.82
CA VAL A 146 -1.48 -5.52 6.28
C VAL A 146 -1.30 -5.58 4.78
N ARG A 147 -1.07 -6.78 4.24
CA ARG A 147 -0.79 -7.04 2.81
C ARG A 147 -1.74 -8.11 2.26
N PRO A 148 -3.00 -7.75 1.95
CA PRO A 148 -4.00 -8.74 1.55
C PRO A 148 -3.67 -9.48 0.24
N LEU A 149 -2.85 -8.89 -0.63
CA LEU A 149 -2.43 -9.45 -1.91
C LEU A 149 -1.13 -10.26 -1.86
N LEU A 150 -0.55 -10.50 -0.67
CA LEU A 150 0.80 -11.07 -0.57
C LEU A 150 0.93 -12.49 -1.17
N ASN A 151 -0.18 -13.20 -1.34
CA ASN A 151 -0.27 -14.51 -1.97
C ASN A 151 -0.83 -14.48 -3.40
N VAL A 152 -1.02 -13.29 -3.97
CA VAL A 152 -1.54 -13.07 -5.33
C VAL A 152 -0.40 -12.60 -6.22
N TRP A 153 -0.25 -13.19 -7.40
CA TRP A 153 0.72 -12.78 -8.41
C TRP A 153 0.18 -11.63 -9.26
N ARG A 154 1.05 -10.73 -9.74
CA ARG A 154 0.64 -9.58 -10.59
C ARG A 154 -0.06 -9.97 -11.91
N ARG A 155 0.06 -11.23 -12.32
CA ARG A 155 -0.54 -11.78 -13.56
C ARG A 155 -1.97 -12.30 -13.37
N GLU A 156 -2.40 -12.46 -12.13
CA GLU A 156 -3.75 -12.86 -11.75
C GLU A 156 -4.66 -11.64 -11.70
#